data_AF-A0A6L8U4E3-F1
#
_entry.id   AF-A0A6L8U4E3-F1
#
_cell.length_a   1.000
_cell.length_b   1.000
_cell.length_c   1.000
_cell.angle_alpha   90.00
_cell.angle_beta   90.00
_cell.angle_gamma   90.00
#
_symmetry.space_group_name_H-M   'P 1'
#
loop_
_entity.id
_entity.type
_entity.pdbx_description
1 polymer ?
#
loop_
_entity_poly.entity_id
_entity_poly.type
_entity_poly.pdbx_seq_one_letter_code
_entity_poly.pdbx_strand_id
1 'polypeptide(L)' 'MKLKERYTILAVSHSIRQVKRIADRAVILSAGQIIKTLERGQLETPGLLEGLVDEIF' A
#
# COMPACT_ATOMS: atom_id res chain seq x y z
N MET A 1 6.79 14.08 -5.82
CA MET A 1 7.94 13.68 -4.96
C MET A 1 9.04 13.37 -5.95
N LYS A 2 10.06 14.23 -6.07
CA LYS A 2 10.95 14.30 -7.26
C LYS A 2 11.57 12.97 -7.70
N LEU A 3 11.74 12.01 -6.79
CA LEU A 3 12.29 10.69 -7.08
C LEU A 3 11.35 9.82 -7.92
N LYS A 4 10.06 9.80 -7.59
CA LYS A 4 9.02 9.02 -8.28
C LYS A 4 8.76 9.51 -9.72
N GLU A 5 9.13 10.76 -10.01
CA GLU A 5 9.03 11.35 -11.34
C GLU A 5 10.14 10.87 -12.29
N ARG A 6 11.22 10.28 -11.75
CA ARG A 6 12.40 9.83 -12.53
C ARG A 6 12.63 8.33 -12.46
N TYR A 7 12.16 7.67 -11.42
CA TYR A 7 12.45 6.27 -11.16
C TYR A 7 11.19 5.51 -10.74
N THR A 8 11.10 4.27 -11.20
CA THR A 8 10.17 3.28 -10.63
C THR A 8 10.72 2.81 -9.29
N ILE A 9 9.91 2.90 -8.25
CA ILE A 9 10.31 2.57 -6.88
C ILE A 9 9.48 1.40 -6.38
N LEU A 10 10.14 0.34 -5.96
CA LEU A 10 9.55 -0.72 -5.15
C LEU A 10 10.05 -0.54 -3.72
N ALA A 11 9.13 -0.35 -2.78
CA ALA A 11 9.44 -0.22 -1.36
C ALA A 11 8.60 -1.22 -0.56
N VAL A 12 9.22 -1.83 0.44
CA VAL A 12 8.55 -2.72 1.39
C VAL A 12 8.41 -1.97 2.71
N SER A 13 7.19 -1.88 3.22
CA SER A 13 6.90 -1.21 4.49
C SER A 13 5.87 -2.01 5.28
N HIS A 14 6.05 -2.08 6.59
CA HIS A 14 5.06 -2.56 7.54
C HIS A 14 4.16 -1.43 8.07
N SER A 15 4.40 -0.18 7.62
CA SER A 15 3.65 1.00 8.05
C SER A 15 2.63 1.43 7.01
N ILE A 16 1.36 1.15 7.29
CA ILE A 16 0.23 1.59 6.45
C ILE A 16 0.20 3.09 6.26
N ARG A 17 0.53 3.86 7.31
CA ARG A 17 0.58 5.32 7.24
C ARG A 17 1.63 5.81 6.24
N GLN A 18 2.77 5.10 6.13
CA GLN A 18 3.76 5.41 5.12
C GLN A 18 3.27 5.05 3.71
N VAL A 19 2.70 3.85 3.54
CA VAL A 19 2.14 3.40 2.25
C VAL A 19 1.10 4.39 1.73
N LYS A 20 0.11 4.79 2.54
CA LYS A 20 -0.92 5.80 2.17
C LYS A 20 -0.31 7.13 1.76
N ARG A 21 0.82 7.52 2.36
CA ARG A 21 1.46 8.82 2.11
C ARG A 21 2.27 8.84 0.82
N ILE A 22 2.91 7.74 0.44
CA ILE A 22 3.96 7.76 -0.60
C ILE A 22 3.68 6.87 -1.80
N ALA A 23 2.85 5.84 -1.68
CA ALA A 23 2.66 4.86 -2.73
C ALA A 23 1.68 5.35 -3.81
N ASP A 24 1.94 5.00 -5.07
CA ASP A 24 0.92 5.11 -6.14
C ASP A 24 0.07 3.83 -6.23
N ARG A 25 0.67 2.70 -5.85
CA ARG A 25 0.06 1.38 -5.83
C ARG A 25 0.61 0.63 -4.63
N ALA A 26 -0.20 -0.21 -4.01
CA ALA A 26 0.25 -1.12 -2.96
C ALA A 26 -0.15 -2.55 -3.26
N VAL A 27 0.69 -3.49 -2.85
CA VAL A 27 0.40 -4.91 -2.86
C VAL A 27 0.52 -5.40 -1.42
N ILE A 28 -0.50 -6.12 -0.95
CA ILE A 28 -0.51 -6.69 0.39
C ILE A 28 -0.07 -8.14 0.30
N LEU A 29 1.03 -8.44 1.00
CA LEU A 29 1.57 -9.78 1.13
C LEU A 29 1.25 -10.31 2.53
N SER A 30 0.57 -11.45 2.61
CA SER A 30 0.30 -12.17 3.86
C SER A 30 0.45 -13.67 3.64
N ALA A 31 1.01 -14.38 4.62
CA ALA A 31 1.23 -15.83 4.56
C ALA A 31 1.91 -16.33 3.25
N GLY A 32 2.85 -15.53 2.70
CA GLY A 32 3.54 -15.85 1.46
C GLY A 32 2.71 -15.64 0.18
N GLN A 33 1.51 -15.06 0.28
CA GLN A 33 0.59 -14.83 -0.84
C GLN A 33 0.24 -13.36 -1.01
N ILE A 34 0.06 -12.93 -2.26
CA ILE A 34 -0.51 -11.63 -2.57
C ILE A 34 -2.02 -11.73 -2.40
N ILE A 35 -2.53 -11.13 -1.35
CA ILE A 35 -3.96 -11.19 -1.01
C ILE A 35 -4.74 -9.99 -1.55
N LYS A 36 -4.04 -8.89 -1.89
CA LYS A 36 -4.69 -7.69 -2.43
C LYS A 36 -3.74 -6.81 -3.21
N THR A 37 -4.28 -6.14 -4.21
CA THR A 37 -3.62 -5.05 -4.94
C THR A 37 -4.51 -3.81 -4.87
N LEU A 38 -3.90 -2.68 -4.50
CA LEU A 38 -4.58 -1.41 -4.31
C LEU A 38 -4.01 -0.38 -5.28
N GLU A 39 -4.88 0.21 -6.08
CA GLU A 39 -4.57 1.37 -6.92
C GLU A 39 -4.64 2.67 -6.11
N ARG A 40 -4.06 3.75 -6.65
CA ARG A 40 -4.02 5.08 -6.01
C ARG A 40 -5.35 5.52 -5.40
N GLY A 41 -6.44 5.43 -6.16
CA GLY A 41 -7.77 5.87 -5.67
C GLY A 41 -8.28 5.06 -4.47
N GLN A 42 -7.87 3.79 -4.36
CA GLN A 42 -8.22 2.94 -3.23
C GLN A 42 -7.37 3.30 -1.99
N LEU A 43 -6.10 3.66 -2.18
CA LEU A 43 -5.21 4.07 -1.08
C LEU A 43 -5.69 5.35 -0.36
N GLU A 44 -6.41 6.21 -1.08
CA GLU A 44 -6.97 7.46 -0.57
C GLU A 44 -8.32 7.25 0.15
N THR A 45 -8.92 6.06 0.04
CA THR A 45 -10.19 5.73 0.71
C THR A 45 -9.99 5.65 2.23
N PRO A 46 -10.72 6.47 3.03
CA PRO A 46 -10.62 6.41 4.49
C PRO A 46 -10.99 5.03 5.03
N GLY A 47 -10.20 4.51 5.98
CA GLY A 47 -10.48 3.24 6.65
C GLY A 47 -10.22 1.97 5.84
N LEU A 48 -9.92 2.05 4.54
CA LEU A 48 -9.73 0.87 3.70
C LEU A 48 -8.53 0.02 4.16
N LEU A 49 -7.37 0.63 4.37
CA LEU A 49 -6.17 -0.12 4.77
C LEU A 49 -6.23 -0.58 6.21
N GLU A 50 -6.87 0.20 7.08
CA GLU A 50 -7.10 -0.16 8.46
C GLU A 50 -8.01 -1.41 8.56
N GLY A 51 -9.15 -1.42 7.85
CA GLY A 51 -10.03 -2.62 7.80
C GLY A 51 -9.38 -3.82 7.11
N LEU A 52 -8.40 -3.60 6.23
CA LEU A 52 -7.58 -4.66 5.66
C LEU A 52 -6.67 -5.34 6.68
N VAL A 53 -6.17 -4.61 7.67
CA VAL A 53 -5.41 -5.21 8.78
C VAL A 53 -6.34 -6.11 9.58
N ASP A 54 -7.53 -5.63 9.91
CA ASP A 54 -8.52 -6.40 10.65
C ASP A 54 -8.99 -7.66 9.91
N GLU A 55 -8.91 -7.68 8.57
CA GLU A 55 -9.21 -8.87 7.75
C GLU A 55 -8.05 -9.90 7.76
N ILE A 56 -6.82 -9.45 8.01
CA ILE A 56 -5.60 -10.27 7.93
C ILE A 56 -5.21 -10.87 9.29
N PHE A 57 -5.53 -10.18 10.37
CA PHE A 57 -5.19 -10.57 11.76
C PHE A 57 -6.42 -11.07 12.51
#